data_AF-A0A1Y0I9R7-F1
#
_entry.id   AF-A0A1Y0I9R7-F1
#
_cell.length_a   1.000
_cell.length_b   1.000
_cell.length_c   1.000
_cell.angle_alpha   90.00
_cell.angle_beta   90.00
_cell.angle_gamma   90.00
#
_symmetry.space_group_name_H-M   'P 1'
#
loop_
_entity.id
_entity.type
_entity.pdbx_description
1 polymer ?
#
loop_
_entity_poly.entity_id
_entity_poly.type
_entity_poly.pdbx_seq_one_letter_code
_entity_poly.pdbx_strand_id
1 'polypeptide(L)'
;MSDLSTMLSDVTLLGLATIVALCMITTFLIIERRKNAKTQLLLKQELQKLRKDMQAVSNGSIGVGKRLLEIQDIQRKIDSRFDSLQKKDPGRVTYSEAARLVTLGAEIEDLMNTCGISRPEAELVTALQNKPKAAANKPAPRAVA
;
A
#
# COMPACT_ATOMS: atom_id res chain seq x y z
N MET A 1 -44.52 84.22 23.27
CA MET A 1 -43.69 84.11 22.04
C MET A 1 -42.42 83.29 22.29
N SER A 2 -41.77 83.40 23.46
CA SER A 2 -40.61 82.58 23.86
C SER A 2 -40.89 81.07 23.93
N ASP A 3 -42.07 80.66 24.41
CA ASP A 3 -42.36 79.25 24.67
C ASP A 3 -42.59 78.44 23.38
N LEU A 4 -42.97 79.09 22.28
CA LEU A 4 -43.14 78.43 20.99
C LEU A 4 -41.79 78.17 20.31
N SER A 5 -40.79 79.04 20.50
CA SER A 5 -39.44 78.83 19.99
C SER A 5 -38.66 77.74 20.72
N THR A 6 -38.86 77.58 22.04
CA THR A 6 -38.21 76.52 22.82
C THR A 6 -38.78 75.13 22.50
N MET A 7 -40.11 75.04 22.34
CA MET A 7 -40.75 73.79 21.88
C MET A 7 -40.28 73.36 20.49
N LEU A 8 -40.04 74.32 19.58
CA LEU A 8 -39.59 74.01 18.22
C LEU A 8 -38.13 73.50 18.19
N SER A 9 -37.24 74.06 19.01
CA SER A 9 -35.85 73.60 19.10
C SER A 9 -35.75 72.17 19.67
N ASP A 10 -36.55 71.84 20.67
CA ASP A 10 -36.51 70.51 21.31
C ASP A 10 -36.97 69.40 20.35
N VAL A 11 -37.99 69.67 19.53
CA VAL A 11 -38.47 68.75 18.49
C VAL A 11 -37.40 68.51 17.42
N THR A 12 -36.68 69.55 17.00
CA THR A 12 -35.58 69.39 16.03
C THR A 12 -34.40 68.59 16.61
N LEU A 13 -34.08 68.79 17.90
CA LEU A 13 -33.01 68.06 18.58
C LEU A 13 -33.33 66.56 18.70
N LEU A 14 -34.56 66.22 19.09
CA LEU A 14 -35.03 64.83 19.16
C LEU A 14 -35.04 64.17 17.77
N GLY A 15 -35.50 64.90 16.74
CA GLY A 15 -35.46 64.42 15.35
C GLY A 15 -34.05 64.06 14.90
N LEU A 16 -33.09 64.97 15.08
CA LEU A 16 -31.69 64.72 14.72
C LEU A 16 -31.07 63.57 15.52
N ALA A 17 -31.35 63.48 16.82
CA ALA A 17 -30.85 62.39 17.66
C ALA A 17 -31.34 61.01 17.19
N THR A 18 -32.61 60.90 16.80
CA THR A 18 -33.15 59.63 16.27
C THR A 18 -32.53 59.24 14.93
N ILE A 19 -32.32 60.19 14.03
CA ILE A 19 -31.67 59.95 12.73
C ILE A 19 -30.23 59.48 12.94
N VAL A 20 -29.47 60.14 13.82
CA VAL A 20 -28.08 59.74 14.14
C VAL A 20 -28.05 58.34 14.75
N ALA A 21 -28.97 58.02 15.67
CA ALA A 21 -29.07 56.68 16.26
C ALA A 21 -29.36 55.61 15.21
N LEU A 22 -30.28 55.86 14.27
CA LEU A 22 -30.59 54.94 13.17
C LEU A 22 -29.40 54.76 12.21
N CYS A 23 -28.67 55.83 11.89
CA CYS A 23 -27.44 55.75 11.09
C CYS A 23 -26.35 54.93 11.80
N MET A 24 -26.18 55.10 13.12
CA MET A 24 -25.22 54.31 13.89
C MET A 24 -25.60 52.83 13.96
N ILE A 25 -26.88 52.50 14.16
CA ILE A 25 -27.36 51.11 14.18
C ILE A 25 -27.17 50.46 12.80
N THR A 26 -27.57 51.13 11.73
CA THR A 26 -27.45 50.58 10.36
C THR A 26 -25.99 50.36 9.96
N THR A 27 -25.10 51.29 10.27
CA THR A 27 -23.66 51.13 10.01
C THR A 27 -23.05 49.99 10.84
N PHE A 28 -23.41 49.86 12.12
CA PHE A 28 -22.96 48.77 12.97
C PHE A 28 -23.38 47.40 12.42
N LEU A 29 -24.66 47.24 12.05
CA LEU A 29 -25.20 46.00 11.47
C LEU A 29 -24.51 45.64 10.14
N ILE A 30 -24.20 46.64 9.29
CA ILE A 30 -23.47 46.42 8.04
C ILE A 30 -22.05 45.92 8.33
N ILE A 31 -21.34 46.52 9.29
CA ILE A 31 -19.97 46.12 9.65
C ILE A 31 -19.96 44.68 10.17
N GLU A 32 -20.88 44.33 11.06
CA GLU A 32 -20.98 43.00 11.64
C GLU A 32 -21.32 41.93 10.60
N ARG A 33 -22.26 42.23 9.70
CA ARG A 33 -22.55 41.37 8.54
C ARG A 33 -21.35 41.19 7.63
N ARG A 34 -20.57 42.24 7.38
CA ARG A 34 -19.35 42.15 6.56
C ARG A 34 -18.27 41.31 7.23
N LYS A 35 -18.10 41.41 8.55
CA LYS A 35 -17.19 40.54 9.31
C LYS A 35 -17.61 39.08 9.19
N ASN A 36 -18.89 38.79 9.42
CA ASN A 36 -19.42 37.43 9.31
C ASN A 36 -19.26 36.87 7.89
N ALA A 37 -19.55 37.67 6.85
CA ALA A 37 -19.38 37.25 5.47
C ALA A 37 -17.92 36.90 5.13
N LYS A 38 -16.94 37.67 5.62
CA LYS A 38 -15.51 37.37 5.44
C LYS A 38 -15.11 36.08 6.15
N THR A 39 -15.51 35.90 7.40
CA THR A 39 -15.23 34.67 8.17
C THR A 39 -15.83 33.45 7.50
N GLN A 40 -17.06 33.55 7.01
CA GLN A 40 -17.74 32.47 6.29
C GLN A 40 -17.03 32.11 4.98
N LEU A 41 -16.48 33.11 4.27
CA LEU A 41 -15.75 32.88 3.04
C LEU A 41 -14.42 32.17 3.29
N LEU A 42 -13.66 32.60 4.30
CA LEU A 42 -12.42 31.94 4.72
C LEU A 42 -12.67 30.48 5.15
N LEU A 43 -13.68 30.26 5.98
CA LEU A 43 -14.04 28.92 6.44
C LEU A 43 -14.45 28.01 5.27
N LYS A 44 -15.21 28.54 4.29
CA LYS A 44 -15.54 27.81 3.07
C LYS A 44 -14.31 27.47 2.24
N GLN A 45 -13.33 28.37 2.14
CA GLN A 45 -12.09 28.12 1.43
C GLN A 45 -11.26 27.01 2.11
N GLU A 46 -11.13 27.04 3.43
CA GLU A 46 -10.44 25.99 4.18
C GLU A 46 -11.13 24.63 4.02
N LEU A 47 -12.46 24.58 4.13
CA LEU A 47 -13.21 23.36 3.89
C LEU A 47 -13.04 22.82 2.47
N GLN A 48 -12.99 23.70 1.47
CA GLN A 48 -12.72 23.29 0.09
C GLN A 48 -11.31 22.75 -0.08
N LYS A 49 -10.31 23.37 0.55
CA LYS A 49 -8.93 22.88 0.54
C LYS A 49 -8.83 21.50 1.18
N LEU A 50 -9.40 21.33 2.37
CA LEU A 50 -9.40 20.05 3.08
C LEU A 50 -10.14 18.95 2.29
N ARG A 51 -11.26 19.30 1.61
CA ARG A 51 -11.94 18.37 0.71
C ARG A 51 -11.08 17.95 -0.47
N LYS A 52 -10.33 18.88 -1.08
CA LYS A 52 -9.41 18.57 -2.18
C LYS A 52 -8.27 17.66 -1.70
N ASP A 53 -7.72 17.94 -0.52
CA ASP A 53 -6.67 17.11 0.08
C ASP A 53 -7.19 15.69 0.37
N MET A 54 -8.40 15.56 0.92
CA MET A 54 -9.06 14.27 1.13
C MET A 54 -9.33 13.52 -0.18
N GLN A 55 -9.76 14.21 -1.24
CA GLN A 55 -9.93 13.60 -2.56
C GLN A 55 -8.59 13.14 -3.15
N ALA A 56 -7.52 13.93 -2.99
CA ALA A 56 -6.18 13.55 -3.43
C ALA A 56 -5.68 12.31 -2.66
N VAL A 57 -5.88 12.26 -1.35
CA VAL A 57 -5.52 11.11 -0.51
C VAL A 57 -6.35 9.88 -0.88
N SER A 58 -7.67 10.02 -1.07
CA SER A 58 -8.54 8.92 -1.46
C SER A 58 -8.20 8.38 -2.84
N ASN A 59 -7.88 9.24 -3.81
CA ASN A 59 -7.45 8.82 -5.14
C ASN A 59 -6.06 8.15 -5.06
N GLY A 60 -5.18 8.65 -4.20
CA GLY A 60 -3.89 8.04 -3.91
C GLY A 60 -4.00 6.65 -3.31
N SER A 61 -4.89 6.45 -2.33
CA SER A 61 -5.08 5.15 -1.68
C SER A 61 -5.67 4.10 -2.62
N ILE A 62 -6.56 4.48 -3.54
CA ILE A 62 -7.04 3.60 -4.62
C ILE A 62 -5.89 3.17 -5.53
N GLY A 63 -5.00 4.10 -5.89
CA GLY A 63 -3.80 3.79 -6.68
C GLY A 63 -2.85 2.82 -6.00
N VAL A 64 -2.61 3.01 -4.70
CA VAL A 64 -1.80 2.09 -3.88
C VAL A 64 -2.45 0.70 -3.79
N GLY A 65 -3.77 0.64 -3.62
CA GLY A 65 -4.52 -0.62 -3.60
C GLY A 65 -4.38 -1.43 -4.90
N LYS A 66 -4.46 -0.77 -6.06
CA LYS A 66 -4.24 -1.43 -7.36
C LYS A 66 -2.82 -1.99 -7.49
N ARG A 67 -1.80 -1.21 -7.10
CA ARG A 67 -0.41 -1.69 -7.10
C ARG A 67 -0.18 -2.85 -6.15
N LEU A 68 -0.82 -2.86 -4.98
CA LEU A 68 -0.78 -4.01 -4.07
C LEU A 68 -1.38 -5.27 -4.69
N LEU A 69 -2.50 -5.15 -5.40
CA LEU A 69 -3.10 -6.28 -6.11
C LEU A 69 -2.19 -6.81 -7.24
N GLU A 70 -1.54 -5.92 -7.99
CA GLU A 70 -0.55 -6.30 -9.01
C GLU A 70 0.64 -7.04 -8.39
N ILE A 71 1.20 -6.52 -7.30
CA ILE A 71 2.30 -7.16 -6.57
C ILE A 71 1.86 -8.52 -6.02
N GLN A 72 0.65 -8.62 -5.46
CA GLN A 72 0.11 -9.88 -4.97
C GLN A 72 -0.05 -10.91 -6.09
N ASP A 73 -0.43 -10.46 -7.30
CA ASP A 73 -0.55 -11.35 -8.46
C ASP A 73 0.81 -11.85 -8.95
N ILE A 74 1.82 -10.97 -8.97
CA ILE A 74 3.20 -11.34 -9.25
C ILE A 74 3.69 -12.36 -8.22
N GLN A 75 3.42 -12.13 -6.93
CA GLN A 75 3.81 -13.05 -5.86
C GLN A 75 3.17 -14.43 -6.05
N ARG A 76 1.85 -14.51 -6.33
CA ARG A 76 1.19 -15.79 -6.65
C ARG A 76 1.81 -16.50 -7.86
N LYS A 77 2.20 -15.75 -8.89
CA LYS A 77 2.89 -16.32 -10.07
C LYS A 77 4.28 -16.85 -9.73
N ILE A 78 5.01 -16.16 -8.86
CA ILE A 78 6.31 -16.63 -8.38
C ILE A 78 6.14 -17.91 -7.55
N ASP A 79 5.21 -17.93 -6.60
CA ASP A 79 4.95 -19.09 -5.74
C ASP A 79 4.54 -20.32 -6.56
N SER A 80 3.64 -20.15 -7.53
CA SER A 80 3.24 -21.25 -8.42
C SER A 80 4.38 -21.76 -9.29
N ARG A 81 5.24 -20.86 -9.79
CA ARG A 81 6.47 -21.28 -10.49
C ARG A 81 7.42 -22.02 -9.55
N PHE A 82 7.59 -21.55 -8.32
CA PHE A 82 8.45 -22.18 -7.33
C PHE A 82 7.96 -23.58 -6.96
N ASP A 83 6.66 -23.76 -6.71
CA ASP A 83 6.07 -25.08 -6.46
C ASP A 83 6.23 -26.00 -7.68
N SER A 84 6.09 -25.47 -8.89
CA SER A 84 6.34 -26.23 -10.12
C SER A 84 7.81 -26.62 -10.27
N LEU A 85 8.76 -25.76 -9.89
CA LEU A 85 10.20 -26.05 -9.90
C LEU A 85 10.56 -27.09 -8.84
N GLN A 86 10.00 -26.96 -7.64
CA GLN A 86 10.23 -27.90 -6.54
C GLN A 86 9.67 -29.30 -6.85
N LYS A 87 8.51 -29.38 -7.52
CA LYS A 87 7.94 -30.66 -7.98
C LYS A 87 8.64 -31.23 -9.21
N LYS A 88 9.26 -30.36 -10.02
CA LYS A 88 9.88 -30.71 -11.30
C LYS A 88 11.40 -30.60 -11.20
N ASP A 89 11.97 -31.20 -10.18
CA ASP A 89 13.39 -31.55 -10.14
C ASP A 89 13.53 -33.00 -10.66
N PRO A 90 13.42 -33.23 -12.00
CA PRO A 90 13.46 -34.57 -12.58
C PRO A 90 14.79 -35.25 -12.28
N GLY A 91 15.88 -34.48 -12.16
CA GLY A 91 17.18 -35.00 -11.76
C GLY A 91 17.10 -35.73 -10.42
N ARG A 92 16.53 -35.09 -9.38
CA ARG A 92 16.41 -35.72 -8.06
C ARG A 92 15.58 -37.01 -8.05
N VAL A 93 14.48 -37.05 -8.79
CA VAL A 93 13.63 -38.26 -8.88
C VAL A 93 14.39 -39.38 -9.62
N THR A 94 14.97 -39.08 -10.79
CA THR A 94 15.76 -40.02 -11.58
C THR A 94 16.99 -40.55 -10.83
N TYR A 95 17.73 -39.70 -10.10
CA TYR A 95 18.87 -40.14 -9.28
C TYR A 95 18.43 -41.00 -8.10
N SER A 96 17.30 -40.70 -7.46
CA SER A 96 16.78 -41.51 -6.35
C SER A 96 16.31 -42.90 -6.81
N GLU A 97 15.77 -42.99 -8.02
CA GLU A 97 15.36 -44.26 -8.64
C GLU A 97 16.57 -45.08 -9.09
N ALA A 98 17.55 -44.44 -9.74
CA ALA A 98 18.82 -45.07 -10.10
C ALA A 98 19.58 -45.61 -8.87
N ALA A 99 19.66 -44.84 -7.78
CA ALA A 99 20.30 -45.28 -6.55
C ALA A 99 19.59 -46.50 -5.93
N ARG A 100 18.25 -46.56 -6.00
CA ARG A 100 17.47 -47.71 -5.54
C ARG A 100 17.74 -48.95 -6.41
N LEU A 101 17.80 -48.82 -7.74
CA LEU A 101 18.14 -49.92 -8.64
C LEU A 101 19.55 -50.46 -8.41
N VAL A 102 20.52 -49.59 -8.14
CA VAL A 102 21.89 -50.01 -7.74
C VAL A 102 21.86 -50.81 -6.44
N THR A 103 21.07 -50.40 -5.43
CA THR A 103 20.96 -51.19 -4.18
C THR A 103 20.32 -52.57 -4.37
N LEU A 104 19.54 -52.74 -5.45
CA LEU A 104 18.97 -54.02 -5.86
C LEU A 104 19.93 -54.85 -6.73
N GLY A 105 21.13 -54.34 -7.03
CA GLY A 105 22.15 -55.02 -7.82
C GLY A 105 21.96 -54.91 -9.34
N ALA A 106 21.23 -53.91 -9.82
CA ALA A 106 21.07 -53.67 -11.26
C ALA A 106 22.42 -53.33 -11.94
N GLU A 107 22.62 -53.82 -13.16
CA GLU A 107 23.81 -53.56 -13.96
C GLU A 107 23.78 -52.16 -14.59
N ILE A 108 24.95 -51.64 -14.99
CA ILE A 108 25.10 -50.30 -15.58
C ILE A 108 24.20 -50.13 -16.82
N GLU A 109 24.05 -51.17 -17.64
CA GLU A 109 23.20 -51.17 -18.83
C GLU A 109 21.71 -51.04 -18.51
N ASP A 110 21.24 -51.70 -17.44
CA ASP A 110 19.85 -51.61 -16.98
C ASP A 110 19.54 -50.23 -16.39
N LEU A 111 20.52 -49.61 -15.71
CA LEU A 111 20.42 -48.24 -15.22
C LEU A 111 20.28 -47.23 -16.37
N MET A 112 21.08 -47.38 -17.43
CA MET A 112 20.99 -46.51 -18.61
C MET A 112 19.65 -46.64 -19.31
N ASN A 113 19.15 -47.87 -19.47
CA ASN A 113 17.88 -48.13 -20.16
C ASN A 113 16.65 -47.72 -19.34
N THR A 114 16.67 -47.92 -18.02
CA THR A 114 15.51 -47.67 -17.14
C THR A 114 15.44 -46.21 -16.68
N CYS A 115 16.59 -45.63 -16.30
CA CYS A 115 16.64 -44.25 -15.79
C CYS A 115 16.98 -43.22 -16.87
N GLY A 116 17.35 -43.65 -18.08
CA GLY A 116 17.66 -42.75 -19.20
C GLY A 116 18.91 -41.88 -18.99
N ILE A 117 19.81 -42.32 -18.10
CA ILE A 117 21.05 -41.60 -17.74
C ILE A 117 22.22 -42.06 -18.60
N SER A 118 23.23 -41.20 -18.77
CA SER A 118 24.41 -41.53 -19.55
C SER A 118 25.31 -42.55 -18.82
N ARG A 119 26.12 -43.32 -19.56
CA ARG A 119 27.08 -44.28 -18.99
C ARG A 119 27.96 -43.71 -17.86
N PRO A 120 28.60 -42.53 -18.00
CA PRO A 120 29.38 -41.95 -16.90
C PRO A 120 28.54 -41.58 -15.68
N GLU A 121 27.26 -41.24 -15.84
CA GLU A 121 26.35 -40.97 -14.71
C GLU A 121 25.96 -42.27 -13.98
N ALA A 122 25.71 -43.35 -14.72
CA ALA A 122 25.41 -44.67 -14.13
C ALA A 122 26.60 -45.24 -13.35
N GLU A 123 27.81 -45.09 -13.88
CA GLU A 123 29.05 -45.44 -13.19
C GLU A 123 29.25 -44.62 -11.90
N LEU A 124 28.98 -43.30 -11.95
CA LEU A 124 29.07 -42.41 -10.80
C LEU A 124 28.09 -42.77 -9.68
N VAL A 125 26.81 -43.03 -10.00
CA VAL A 125 25.78 -43.41 -9.02
C VAL A 125 26.13 -44.75 -8.35
N THR A 126 26.62 -45.70 -9.14
CA THR A 126 27.06 -47.01 -8.66
C THR A 126 28.26 -46.88 -7.70
N ALA A 127 29.25 -46.07 -8.07
CA ALA A 127 30.41 -45.80 -7.23
C ALA A 127 30.05 -45.04 -5.94
N LEU A 128 29.12 -44.08 -6.00
CA LEU A 128 28.65 -43.32 -4.84
C LEU A 128 27.88 -44.20 -3.85
N GLN A 129 27.06 -45.13 -4.33
CA GLN A 129 26.24 -46.01 -3.48
C GLN A 129 27.06 -47.17 -2.89
N ASN A 130 28.05 -47.67 -3.63
CA ASN A 130 28.97 -48.72 -3.17
C ASN A 130 30.07 -48.21 -2.24
N LYS A 131 30.30 -46.89 -2.19
CA LYS A 131 31.17 -46.28 -1.19
C LYS A 131 30.41 -46.24 0.15
N PRO A 132 30.89 -46.92 1.22
CA PRO A 132 30.20 -46.92 2.50
C PRO A 132 30.05 -45.48 3.00
N LYS A 133 28.85 -45.14 3.53
CA LYS A 133 28.46 -43.84 4.09
C LYS A 133 29.51 -43.29 5.07
N ALA A 134 30.51 -42.60 4.56
CA ALA A 134 31.53 -41.90 5.36
C ALA A 134 31.69 -40.42 4.97
N ALA A 135 30.91 -39.93 3.98
CA ALA A 135 31.02 -38.56 3.46
C ALA A 135 29.73 -37.72 3.55
N ALA A 136 28.77 -38.12 4.39
CA ALA A 136 27.49 -37.41 4.59
C ALA A 136 27.35 -36.75 5.97
N ASN A 137 28.46 -36.45 6.65
CA ASN A 137 28.45 -35.55 7.82
C ASN A 137 29.46 -34.43 7.64
N LYS A 138 29.03 -33.33 7.03
CA LYS A 138 29.64 -32.02 7.26
C LYS A 138 28.49 -31.03 7.48
N PRO A 139 28.24 -30.55 8.72
CA PRO A 139 27.23 -29.54 8.95
C PRO A 139 27.63 -28.24 8.23
N ALA A 140 26.68 -27.66 7.51
CA ALA A 140 26.81 -26.36 6.88
C ALA A 140 27.22 -25.30 7.93
N PRO A 141 28.23 -24.46 7.67
CA PRO A 141 28.45 -23.29 8.51
C PRO A 141 27.30 -22.32 8.26
N ARG A 142 26.44 -22.14 9.27
CA ARG A 142 25.62 -20.95 9.43
C ARG A 142 26.57 -19.76 9.57
N ALA A 143 26.77 -19.01 8.50
CA ALA A 143 27.25 -17.64 8.56
C ALA A 143 26.06 -16.75 8.16
N VAL A 144 25.26 -16.39 9.17
CA VAL A 144 24.38 -15.22 9.10
C VAL A 144 25.24 -14.08 9.63
N ALA A 145 25.57 -13.14 8.76
CA ALA A 145 26.02 -11.80 9.10
C ALA A 145 25.01 -10.82 8.49
#